data_AF-A0AAN6GHT1-F1
#
_entry.id   AF-A0AAN6GHT1-F1
#
_cell.length_a   1.000
_cell.length_b   1.000
_cell.length_c   1.000
_cell.angle_alpha   90.00
_cell.angle_beta   90.00
_cell.angle_gamma   90.00
#
_symmetry.space_group_name_H-M   'P 1'
#
loop_
_entity.id
_entity.type
_entity.pdbx_description
1 polymer ?
#
loop_
_entity_poly.entity_id
_entity_poly.type
_entity_poly.pdbx_seq_one_letter_code
_entity_poly.pdbx_strand_id
1 'polypeptide(L)'
;PLDAGIISVFKRKYSALLSRHWVAKLDQLLAARLTAEKPSDKEIKLVKLVNLQMVFVWVHEAWNSISQESIVHCWAHTGIIPDEWKGTEDNDVVL
;
A
#
# COMPACT_ATOMS: atom_id res chain seq x y z
N PRO A 1 -13.28 15.14 -2.56
CA PRO A 1 -12.80 15.25 -1.16
C PRO A 1 -11.31 15.63 -1.14
N LEU A 2 -10.92 16.53 -0.24
CA LEU A 2 -9.58 17.12 -0.16
C LEU A 2 -8.46 16.08 0.09
N ASP A 3 -8.80 14.92 0.64
CA ASP A 3 -7.89 13.84 1.03
C ASP A 3 -8.01 12.58 0.16
N ALA A 4 -8.89 12.59 -0.84
CA ALA A 4 -9.24 11.40 -1.61
C ALA A 4 -8.02 10.77 -2.32
N GLY A 5 -7.10 11.60 -2.82
CA GLY A 5 -5.85 11.14 -3.43
C GLY A 5 -4.92 10.47 -2.42
N ILE A 6 -4.74 11.07 -1.25
CA ILE A 6 -3.89 10.55 -0.17
C ILE A 6 -4.46 9.22 0.35
N ILE A 7 -5.77 9.16 0.60
CA ILE A 7 -6.47 7.94 1.02
C ILE A 7 -6.35 6.84 -0.05
N SER A 8 -6.46 7.19 -1.34
CA SER A 8 -6.28 6.25 -2.43
C SER A 8 -4.86 5.66 -2.46
N VAL A 9 -3.83 6.50 -2.31
CA VAL A 9 -2.43 6.06 -2.21
C VAL A 9 -2.25 5.14 -1.00
N PHE A 10 -2.73 5.54 0.18
CA PHE A 10 -2.71 4.72 1.40
C PHE A 10 -3.31 3.33 1.17
N LYS A 11 -4.54 3.27 0.63
CA LYS A 11 -5.25 2.00 0.37
C LYS A 11 -4.47 1.09 -0.57
N ARG A 12 -3.82 1.64 -1.60
CA ARG A 12 -2.95 0.86 -2.50
C ARG A 12 -1.74 0.29 -1.78
N LYS A 13 -1.05 1.08 -0.96
CA LYS A 13 0.12 0.64 -0.18
C LYS A 13 -0.26 -0.47 0.81
N TYR A 14 -1.35 -0.28 1.55
CA TYR A 14 -1.89 -1.30 2.46
C TYR A 14 -2.28 -2.58 1.73
N SER A 15 -3.01 -2.47 0.61
CA SER A 15 -3.44 -3.62 -0.19
C SER A 15 -2.24 -4.42 -0.73
N ALA A 16 -1.15 -3.74 -1.11
CA ALA A 16 0.08 -4.39 -1.54
C ALA A 16 0.77 -5.16 -0.40
N LEU A 17 0.75 -4.66 0.84
CA LEU A 17 1.26 -5.38 2.02
C LEU A 17 0.43 -6.63 2.30
N LEU A 18 -0.89 -6.49 2.33
CA LEU A 18 -1.82 -7.60 2.55
C LEU A 18 -1.68 -8.69 1.48
N SER A 19 -1.63 -8.29 0.21
CA SER A 19 -1.49 -9.23 -0.92
C SER A 19 -0.16 -9.97 -0.87
N ARG A 20 0.95 -9.28 -0.56
CA ARG A 20 2.26 -9.93 -0.39
C ARG A 20 2.24 -10.96 0.73
N HIS A 21 1.57 -10.67 1.85
CA HIS A 21 1.41 -11.62 2.94
C HIS A 21 0.64 -12.88 2.51
N TRP A 22 -0.50 -12.72 1.84
CA TRP A 22 -1.29 -13.86 1.37
C TRP A 22 -0.54 -14.72 0.35
N VAL A 23 0.17 -14.10 -0.59
CA VAL A 23 1.02 -14.82 -1.55
C VAL A 23 2.10 -15.61 -0.82
N ALA A 24 2.84 -14.98 0.10
CA ALA A 24 3.87 -15.67 0.87
C ALA A 24 3.32 -16.85 1.70
N LYS A 25 2.12 -16.70 2.28
CA LYS A 25 1.45 -17.79 3.01
C LYS A 25 0.98 -18.91 2.09
N LEU A 26 0.51 -18.58 0.90
CA LEU A 26 0.16 -19.56 -0.12
C LEU A 26 1.40 -20.34 -0.60
N ASP A 27 2.51 -19.64 -0.86
CA ASP A 27 3.76 -20.25 -1.28
C ASP A 27 4.31 -21.21 -0.21
N GLN A 28 4.26 -20.81 1.06
CA GLN A 28 4.63 -21.68 2.19
C GLN A 28 3.76 -22.95 2.24
N LEU A 29 2.45 -22.80 2.04
CA LEU A 29 1.52 -23.91 2.05
C LEU A 29 1.75 -24.86 0.87
N LEU A 30 2.05 -24.32 -0.32
CA LEU A 30 2.37 -25.14 -1.50
C LEU A 30 3.72 -25.85 -1.35
N ALA A 31 4.73 -25.18 -0.79
CA ALA A 31 6.05 -25.78 -0.56
C ALA A 31 6.03 -26.90 0.48
N ALA A 32 5.13 -26.83 1.47
CA ALA A 32 4.97 -27.88 2.48
C ALA A 32 4.23 -29.12 1.96
N ARG A 33 3.59 -29.05 0.78
CA ARG A 33 2.85 -30.19 0.21
C ARG A 33 3.82 -31.17 -0.44
N LEU A 34 3.56 -32.46 -0.19
CA LEU A 34 4.22 -33.57 -0.87
C LEU A 34 3.49 -34.01 -2.14
N THR A 35 2.24 -33.54 -2.34
CA THR A 35 1.39 -33.88 -3.48
C THR A 35 1.11 -32.65 -4.35
N ALA A 36 0.89 -32.85 -5.65
CA ALA A 36 0.53 -31.80 -6.59
C ALA A 36 -0.97 -31.41 -6.54
N GLU A 37 -1.67 -31.81 -5.48
CA GLU A 37 -3.09 -31.52 -5.31
C GLU A 37 -3.33 -30.05 -4.96
N LYS A 38 -4.40 -29.49 -5.52
CA LYS A 38 -4.81 -28.11 -5.24
C LYS A 38 -5.17 -27.95 -3.76
N PRO A 39 -4.85 -26.81 -3.12
CA PRO A 39 -5.33 -26.50 -1.78
C PRO A 39 -6.86 -26.55 -1.68
N SER A 40 -7.35 -27.11 -0.58
CA SER A 40 -8.77 -27.09 -0.24
C SER A 40 -9.24 -25.69 0.15
N ASP A 41 -10.55 -25.44 0.06
CA ASP A 41 -11.14 -24.15 0.44
C ASP A 41 -10.87 -23.77 1.90
N LYS A 42 -10.77 -24.76 2.80
CA LYS A 42 -10.45 -24.54 4.22
C LYS A 42 -9.03 -24.00 4.38
N GLU A 43 -8.08 -24.55 3.63
CA GLU A 43 -6.69 -24.11 3.63
C GLU A 43 -6.55 -22.70 3.04
N ILE A 44 -7.24 -22.42 1.92
CA ILE A 44 -7.26 -21.08 1.34
C ILE A 44 -7.86 -20.04 2.30
N LYS A 45 -8.89 -20.40 3.07
CA LYS A 45 -9.43 -19.52 4.13
C LYS A 45 -8.40 -19.26 5.22
N LEU A 46 -7.60 -20.26 5.60
CA LEU A 46 -6.55 -20.10 6.61
C LEU A 46 -5.41 -19.19 6.13
N VAL A 47 -5.00 -19.31 4.85
CA VAL A 47 -4.02 -18.41 4.22
C VAL A 47 -4.46 -16.94 4.29
N LYS A 48 -5.77 -16.68 4.18
CA LYS A 48 -6.34 -15.34 4.26
C LYS A 48 -6.52 -14.82 5.68
N LEU A 49 -6.33 -15.66 6.70
CA LEU A 49 -6.54 -15.29 8.08
C LEU A 49 -5.39 -14.37 8.52
N VAL A 50 -5.74 -13.17 8.98
CA VAL A 50 -4.79 -12.17 9.44
C VAL A 50 -5.17 -11.79 10.87
N ASN A 51 -4.18 -11.72 11.76
CA ASN A 51 -4.40 -11.21 13.11
C ASN A 51 -4.38 -9.68 13.15
N LEU A 52 -5.07 -9.09 14.12
CA LEU A 52 -5.24 -7.64 14.20
C LEU A 52 -3.92 -6.87 14.42
N GLN A 53 -2.96 -7.47 15.13
CA GLN A 53 -1.65 -6.87 15.36
C GLN A 53 -0.90 -6.63 14.04
N MET A 54 -0.93 -7.60 13.12
CA MET A 54 -0.34 -7.46 11.78
C MET A 54 -1.02 -6.35 10.98
N VAL A 55 -2.34 -6.23 11.09
CA VAL A 55 -3.09 -5.15 10.44
C VAL A 55 -2.60 -3.78 10.91
N PHE A 56 -2.40 -3.57 12.22
CA PHE A 56 -1.88 -2.31 12.74
C PHE A 56 -0.47 -1.99 12.22
N VAL A 57 0.41 -3.00 12.16
CA VAL A 57 1.75 -2.83 11.58
C VAL A 57 1.66 -2.39 10.12
N TRP A 58 0.81 -3.03 9.31
CA TRP A 58 0.65 -2.67 7.90
C TRP A 58 -0.02 -1.33 7.68
N VAL A 59 -0.97 -0.93 8.53
CA VAL A 59 -1.55 0.42 8.48
C VAL A 59 -0.47 1.46 8.75
N HIS A 60 0.34 1.26 9.79
CA HIS A 60 1.44 2.14 10.12
C HIS A 60 2.48 2.21 8.99
N GLU A 61 2.89 1.07 8.45
CA GLU A 61 3.84 0.99 7.33
C GLU A 61 3.29 1.65 6.06
N ALA A 62 2.04 1.35 5.70
CA ALA A 62 1.40 1.93 4.53
C ALA A 62 1.32 3.46 4.62
N TRP A 63 0.96 3.99 5.79
CA TRP A 63 0.89 5.43 6.01
C TRP A 63 2.26 6.11 5.88
N ASN A 64 3.28 5.57 6.54
CA ASN A 64 4.64 6.12 6.48
C ASN A 64 5.32 5.92 5.12
N SER A 65 4.79 5.05 4.26
CA SER A 65 5.31 4.83 2.89
C SER A 65 4.77 5.84 1.85
N ILE A 66 3.85 6.73 2.24
CA ILE A 66 3.33 7.78 1.36
C ILE A 66 4.39 8.87 1.26
N SER A 67 4.85 9.18 0.04
CA SER A 67 5.87 10.22 -0.14
C SER A 67 5.28 11.61 0.10
N GLN A 68 6.14 12.54 0.54
CA GLN A 68 5.75 13.95 0.66
C GLN A 68 5.30 14.50 -0.70
N GLU A 69 5.94 14.10 -1.81
CA GLU A 69 5.51 14.54 -3.15
C GLU A 69 4.10 14.07 -3.47
N SER A 70 3.72 12.85 -3.07
CA SER A 70 2.36 12.33 -3.26
C SER A 70 1.33 13.18 -2.50
N ILE A 71 1.66 13.64 -1.29
CA ILE A 71 0.80 14.51 -0.48
C ILE A 71 0.69 15.90 -1.13
N VAL A 72 1.83 16.50 -1.51
CA VAL A 72 1.90 17.80 -2.18
C VAL A 72 1.10 17.79 -3.48
N HIS A 73 1.28 16.76 -4.33
CA HIS A 73 0.52 16.61 -5.57
C HIS A 73 -0.98 16.55 -5.31
N CYS A 74 -1.42 15.80 -4.28
CA CYS A 74 -2.84 15.73 -3.92
C CYS A 74 -3.39 17.09 -3.48
N TRP A 75 -2.66 17.81 -2.63
CA TRP A 75 -3.06 19.13 -2.17
C TRP A 75 -3.06 20.19 -3.28
N ALA A 76 -2.10 20.11 -4.20
CA ALA A 76 -2.05 20.96 -5.39
C ALA A 76 -3.27 20.74 -6.29
N HIS A 77 -3.66 19.48 -6.50
CA HIS A 77 -4.85 19.11 -7.28
C HIS A 77 -6.16 19.59 -6.64
N THR A 78 -6.23 19.63 -5.31
CA THR A 78 -7.43 20.07 -4.58
C THR A 78 -7.47 21.58 -4.31
N GLY A 79 -6.45 22.33 -4.73
CA GLY A 79 -6.34 23.76 -4.48
C GLY A 79 -6.04 24.15 -3.02
N ILE A 80 -5.54 23.21 -2.21
CA ILE A 80 -5.07 23.50 -0.85
C ILE A 80 -3.75 24.28 -0.90
N ILE A 81 -2.87 23.91 -1.83
CA ILE A 81 -1.63 24.65 -2.08
C ILE A 81 -1.97 25.83 -3.02
N PRO A 82 -1.72 27.08 -2.60
CA PRO A 82 -1.87 28.24 -3.46
C PRO A 82 -1.02 28.12 -4.72
N ASP A 83 -1.49 28.63 -5.85
CA ASP A 83 -0.76 28.53 -7.12
C ASP A 83 0.62 29.21 -7.07
N GLU A 84 0.77 30.24 -6.23
CA GLU A 84 2.04 30.94 -5.96
C GLU A 84 3.10 30.04 -5.30
N TRP A 85 2.67 28.96 -4.62
CA TRP A 85 3.54 28.01 -3.93
C TRP A 85 3.79 26.75 -4.76
N LYS A 86 3.12 26.61 -5.91
CA LYS A 86 3.45 25.62 -6.92
C LYS A 86 4.68 26.16 -7.64
N GLY A 87 5.86 25.85 -7.12
CA GLY A 87 7.13 26.21 -7.74
C GLY A 87 7.12 25.88 -9.23
N THR A 88 7.56 26.84 -10.05
CA THR A 88 7.80 26.68 -11.49
C THR A 88 8.49 25.34 -11.75
N GLU A 89 7.83 24.48 -12.53
CA GLU A 89 8.46 23.27 -13.06
C GLU A 89 9.78 23.66 -13.76
N ASP A 90 10.87 23.01 -13.34
CA ASP A 90 12.20 22.95 -13.95
C ASP A 90 12.74 24.21 -14.67
N ASN A 91 13.64 24.92 -13.99
CA ASN A 91 14.93 25.28 -14.59
C ASN A 91 15.97 25.48 -13.48
N ASP A 92 16.97 24.60 -13.49
CA ASP A 92 18.28 24.71 -12.85
C ASP A 92 18.36 25.04 -11.35
N VAL A 93 18.61 24.01 -10.53
CA VAL A 93 19.64 24.12 -9.48
C VAL A 93 20.44 22.81 -9.40
N VAL A 94 21.60 22.82 -10.08
CA VAL A 94 22.77 22.11 -9.60
C VAL A 94 23.20 22.79 -8.29
N LEU A 95 23.26 22.03 -7.19
CA LEU A 95 24.37 21.93 -6.23
C LEU A 95 23.98 21.00 -5.08
#